data_AF-A0A1I0MJU2-F1
#
_entry.id   AF-A0A1I0MJU2-F1
#
_cell.length_a   1.000
_cell.length_b   1.000
_cell.length_c   1.000
_cell.angle_alpha   90.00
_cell.angle_beta   90.00
_cell.angle_gamma   90.00
#
_symmetry.space_group_name_H-M   'P 1'
#
loop_
_entity.id
_entity.type
_entity.pdbx_description
1 polymer ?
#
loop_
_entity_poly.entity_id
_entity_poly.type
_entity_poly.pdbx_seq_one_letter_code
_entity_poly.pdbx_strand_id
1 'polypeptide(L)'
;MARPAKQGLDYFPMDVDLDQDDKLGMIIGEYGEKGEKLFTKLLCWIYKHNGYFTEWDESVQLRFLRRYDYCGFSMSFIKELVPKFIRWGLLDQTVFNTFQILTSTRIQKTWLDASRKRKDRIIDSKIWILEVNDGLKAEETTKQAEVIDKVNESRVKEIKEEKIVVPEAVPLPPPSKDSLEEKQQKMLVRQKQFYDSIALFVKQYSKEMLRAFYTHWSEPNRSKTKMKCEMEDTWDLSLRLIKWEKNEQRFSKGKINQNEPGQITEEQLQAKRAIEDRTRRIANNES
;
A
#
# COMPACT_ATOMS: atom_id res chain seq x y z
N MET A 1 33.59 8.69 1.77
CA MET A 1 32.31 7.95 1.90
C MET A 1 31.38 8.43 0.80
N ALA A 2 30.73 7.52 0.06
CA ALA A 2 29.73 7.90 -0.94
C ALA A 2 28.49 8.47 -0.21
N ARG A 3 27.99 9.62 -0.67
CA ARG A 3 26.76 10.23 -0.12
C ARG A 3 25.58 9.31 -0.46
N PRO A 4 24.68 9.00 0.49
CA PRO A 4 23.46 8.24 0.18
C PRO A 4 22.67 8.90 -0.95
N ALA A 5 22.10 8.09 -1.84
CA ALA A 5 21.21 8.52 -2.91
C ALA A 5 20.08 9.39 -2.34
N LYS A 6 19.97 10.64 -2.81
CA LYS A 6 18.92 11.56 -2.36
C LYS A 6 17.69 11.39 -3.22
N GLN A 7 16.62 10.85 -2.63
CA GLN A 7 15.35 10.65 -3.32
C GLN A 7 14.63 11.97 -3.63
N GLY A 8 14.66 12.91 -2.67
CA GLY A 8 14.00 14.21 -2.80
C GLY A 8 14.65 15.16 -3.81
N LEU A 9 13.98 16.29 -4.04
CA LEU A 9 14.40 17.39 -4.90
C LEU A 9 14.76 18.61 -4.05
N ASP A 10 15.76 19.37 -4.51
CA ASP A 10 16.09 20.68 -3.92
C ASP A 10 15.25 21.82 -4.53
N TYR A 11 14.76 21.60 -5.74
CA TYR A 11 13.86 22.48 -6.48
C TYR A 11 12.93 21.63 -7.33
N PHE A 12 11.74 22.13 -7.64
CA PHE A 12 10.82 21.51 -8.58
C PHE A 12 10.22 22.60 -9.49
N PRO A 13 9.92 22.28 -10.76
CA PRO A 13 9.20 23.20 -11.62
C PRO A 13 7.75 23.31 -11.14
N MET A 14 7.26 24.53 -11.04
CA MET A 14 5.89 24.85 -10.66
C MET A 14 5.30 25.68 -11.80
N ASP A 15 4.10 25.31 -12.23
CA ASP A 15 3.41 25.99 -13.32
C ASP A 15 3.13 27.44 -12.92
N VAL A 16 3.35 28.37 -13.85
CA VAL A 16 3.20 29.82 -13.59
C VAL A 16 1.72 30.19 -13.43
N ASP A 17 0.84 29.42 -14.05
CA ASP A 17 -0.61 29.49 -14.07
C ASP A 17 -1.26 28.47 -13.12
N LEU A 18 -0.54 28.02 -12.07
CA LEU A 18 -1.08 27.06 -11.11
C LEU A 18 -2.37 27.59 -10.43
N ASP A 19 -2.47 28.89 -10.22
CA ASP A 19 -3.64 29.57 -9.68
C ASP A 19 -4.85 29.55 -10.63
N GLN A 20 -4.63 29.31 -11.92
CA GLN A 20 -5.67 29.16 -12.94
C GLN A 20 -6.17 27.71 -13.08
N ASP A 21 -5.55 26.74 -12.42
CA ASP A 21 -6.02 25.35 -12.38
C ASP A 21 -7.40 25.31 -11.71
N ASP A 22 -8.45 24.93 -12.45
CA ASP A 22 -9.84 24.87 -11.95
C ASP A 22 -9.96 24.13 -10.60
N LYS A 23 -9.17 23.07 -10.40
CA LYS A 23 -9.22 22.26 -9.18
C LYS A 23 -8.64 23.02 -7.99
N LEU A 24 -7.56 23.77 -8.20
CA LEU A 24 -7.00 24.64 -7.17
C LEU A 24 -7.85 25.89 -6.98
N GLY A 25 -8.44 26.42 -8.06
CA GLY A 25 -9.39 27.53 -8.05
C GLY A 25 -10.57 27.30 -7.12
N MET A 26 -11.11 26.07 -7.07
CA MET A 26 -12.16 25.70 -6.10
C MET A 26 -11.70 25.86 -4.65
N ILE A 27 -10.45 25.51 -4.34
CA ILE A 27 -9.88 25.68 -3.01
C ILE A 27 -9.62 27.16 -2.71
N ILE A 28 -9.10 27.91 -3.68
CA ILE A 28 -8.85 29.34 -3.56
C ILE A 28 -10.17 30.09 -3.33
N GLY A 29 -11.25 29.70 -4.00
CA GLY A 29 -12.58 30.30 -3.80
C GLY A 29 -13.11 30.11 -2.38
N GLU A 30 -12.87 28.94 -1.75
CA GLU A 30 -13.35 28.65 -0.39
C GLU A 30 -12.42 29.16 0.72
N TYR A 31 -11.09 29.06 0.53
CA TYR A 31 -10.08 29.27 1.57
C TYR A 31 -9.10 30.42 1.28
N GLY A 32 -9.23 31.06 0.13
CA GLY A 32 -8.37 32.14 -0.34
C GLY A 32 -6.91 31.72 -0.51
N GLU A 33 -6.02 32.71 -0.42
CA GLU A 33 -4.57 32.55 -0.50
C GLU A 33 -4.03 31.51 0.49
N LYS A 34 -4.69 31.34 1.64
CA LYS A 34 -4.25 30.37 2.66
C LYS A 34 -4.37 28.94 2.18
N GLY A 35 -5.40 28.63 1.38
CA GLY A 35 -5.61 27.30 0.81
C GLY A 35 -4.58 26.98 -0.27
N GLU A 36 -4.33 27.93 -1.16
CA GLU A 36 -3.27 27.84 -2.17
C GLU A 36 -1.90 27.64 -1.52
N LYS A 37 -1.59 28.47 -0.52
CA LYS A 37 -0.33 28.41 0.22
C LYS A 37 -0.13 27.04 0.86
N LEU A 38 -1.19 26.44 1.42
CA LEU A 38 -1.10 25.09 1.99
C LEU A 38 -0.73 24.07 0.90
N PHE A 39 -1.39 24.11 -0.26
CA PHE A 39 -1.10 23.20 -1.36
C PHE A 39 0.35 23.34 -1.84
N THR A 40 0.82 24.57 -2.03
CA THR A 40 2.21 24.87 -2.43
C THR A 40 3.22 24.34 -1.41
N LYS A 41 2.97 24.53 -0.10
CA LYS A 41 3.87 23.99 0.94
C LYS A 41 3.81 22.47 1.04
N LEU A 42 2.66 21.85 0.76
CA LEU A 42 2.51 20.41 0.68
C LEU A 42 3.35 19.83 -0.46
N LEU A 43 3.34 20.46 -1.64
CA LEU A 43 4.23 20.09 -2.74
C LEU A 43 5.70 20.22 -2.35
N CYS A 44 6.11 21.34 -1.74
CA CYS A 44 7.48 21.49 -1.23
C CYS A 44 7.88 20.36 -0.28
N TRP A 45 6.98 19.95 0.61
CA TRP A 45 7.21 18.86 1.55
C TRP A 45 7.41 17.52 0.82
N ILE A 46 6.48 17.17 -0.07
CA ILE A 46 6.52 15.94 -0.86
C ILE A 46 7.82 15.83 -1.66
N TYR A 47 8.13 16.87 -2.44
CA TYR A 47 9.32 16.87 -3.29
C TYR A 47 10.61 16.81 -2.47
N LYS A 48 10.69 17.51 -1.34
CA LYS A 48 11.91 17.57 -0.52
C LYS A 48 12.24 16.24 0.16
N HIS A 49 11.23 15.53 0.66
CA HIS A 49 11.43 14.34 1.48
C HIS A 49 11.56 13.07 0.64
N ASN A 50 10.49 12.65 -0.04
CA ASN A 50 10.47 11.38 -0.78
C ASN A 50 10.36 11.59 -2.30
N GLY A 51 10.28 12.84 -2.76
CA GLY A 51 10.35 13.18 -4.18
C GLY A 51 9.00 13.13 -4.88
N TYR A 52 8.25 12.03 -4.79
CA TYR A 52 6.99 11.88 -5.52
C TYR A 52 5.79 11.49 -4.66
N PHE A 53 6.00 11.34 -3.34
CA PHE A 53 4.95 11.02 -2.39
C PHE A 53 5.31 11.51 -0.98
N THR A 54 4.38 11.44 -0.05
CA THR A 54 4.66 11.49 1.39
C THR A 54 3.65 10.61 2.12
N GLU A 55 4.09 9.90 3.14
CA GLU A 55 3.19 9.37 4.16
C GLU A 55 2.48 10.54 4.86
N TRP A 56 1.23 10.37 5.26
CA TRP A 56 0.40 11.44 5.84
C TRP A 56 -0.26 11.04 7.16
N ASP A 57 0.53 10.42 8.03
CA ASP A 57 0.15 10.14 9.41
C ASP A 57 0.16 11.41 10.29
N GLU A 58 -0.36 11.30 11.51
CA GLU A 58 -0.38 12.42 12.45
C GLU A 58 1.03 12.93 12.80
N SER A 59 2.03 12.05 12.78
CA SER A 59 3.41 12.44 13.06
C SER A 59 3.99 13.33 11.95
N VAL A 60 3.75 13.01 10.67
CA VAL A 60 4.13 13.84 9.52
C VAL A 60 3.37 15.15 9.56
N GLN A 61 2.06 15.13 9.85
CA GLN A 61 1.25 16.34 9.96
C GLN A 61 1.82 17.32 11.00
N LEU A 62 2.21 16.83 12.18
CA LEU A 62 2.86 17.66 13.21
C LEU A 62 4.22 18.21 12.75
N ARG A 63 5.03 17.40 12.07
CA ARG A 63 6.33 17.85 11.52
C ARG A 63 6.15 18.90 10.42
N PHE A 64 5.14 18.72 9.57
CA PHE A 64 4.76 19.66 8.54
C PHE A 64 4.35 21.00 9.15
N LEU A 65 3.44 21.00 10.13
CA LEU A 65 3.01 22.21 10.83
C LEU A 65 4.17 22.93 11.51
N ARG A 66 5.04 22.20 12.22
CA ARG A 66 6.24 22.78 12.84
C ARG A 66 7.18 23.40 11.81
N ARG A 67 7.27 22.82 10.60
CA ARG A 67 8.16 23.34 9.55
C ARG A 67 7.59 24.62 8.91
N TYR A 68 6.27 24.75 8.83
CA TYR A 68 5.55 25.84 8.18
C TYR A 68 4.69 26.63 9.18
N ASP A 69 5.16 26.78 10.41
CA ASP A 69 4.50 27.49 11.50
C ASP A 69 4.21 28.97 11.13
N TYR A 70 5.16 29.60 10.44
CA TYR A 70 5.04 30.96 9.89
C TYR A 70 3.92 31.12 8.85
N CYS A 71 3.35 30.04 8.32
CA CYS A 71 2.21 30.10 7.40
C CYS A 71 0.86 30.18 8.13
N GLY A 72 0.84 30.06 9.47
CA GLY A 72 -0.38 30.16 10.27
C GLY A 72 -1.34 28.99 10.08
N PHE A 73 -0.83 27.81 9.70
CA PHE A 73 -1.63 26.59 9.58
C PHE A 73 -1.92 26.00 10.97
N SER A 74 -3.16 25.54 11.19
CA SER A 74 -3.53 24.77 12.37
C SER A 74 -3.77 23.30 12.01
N MET A 75 -3.72 22.42 13.02
CA MET A 75 -4.05 21.01 12.83
C MET A 75 -5.48 20.81 12.30
N SER A 76 -6.44 21.59 12.81
CA SER A 76 -7.82 21.57 12.31
C SER A 76 -7.89 21.96 10.83
N PHE A 77 -7.16 23.02 10.44
CA PHE A 77 -7.14 23.51 9.07
C PHE A 77 -6.59 22.47 8.09
N ILE A 78 -5.48 21.79 8.42
CA ILE A 78 -4.94 20.76 7.52
C ILE A 78 -5.82 19.51 7.48
N LYS A 79 -6.43 19.10 8.60
CA LYS A 79 -7.36 17.96 8.65
C LYS A 79 -8.64 18.24 7.86
N GLU A 80 -9.04 19.50 7.75
CA GLU A 80 -10.16 19.94 6.92
C GLU A 80 -9.78 20.02 5.43
N LEU A 81 -8.63 20.62 5.12
CA LEU A 81 -8.31 21.00 3.73
C LEU A 81 -7.67 19.88 2.90
N VAL A 82 -6.87 19.00 3.52
CA VAL A 82 -6.22 17.89 2.78
C VAL A 82 -7.25 16.94 2.12
N PRO A 83 -8.33 16.52 2.80
CA PRO A 83 -9.41 15.77 2.15
C PRO A 83 -10.05 16.50 0.96
N LYS A 84 -10.07 17.84 0.95
CA LYS A 84 -10.59 18.61 -0.18
C LYS A 84 -9.65 18.58 -1.38
N PHE A 85 -8.34 18.61 -1.18
CA PHE A 85 -7.38 18.40 -2.28
C PHE A 85 -7.59 17.04 -2.97
N ILE A 86 -7.94 16.02 -2.19
CA ILE A 86 -8.27 14.69 -2.71
C ILE A 86 -9.61 14.72 -3.45
N ARG A 87 -10.65 15.33 -2.85
CA ARG A 87 -11.99 15.44 -3.45
C ARG A 87 -11.98 16.14 -4.82
N TRP A 88 -11.18 17.20 -4.97
CA TRP A 88 -11.05 17.95 -6.22
C TRP A 88 -10.04 17.34 -7.21
N GLY A 89 -9.37 16.24 -6.83
CA GLY A 89 -8.45 15.52 -7.71
C GLY A 89 -7.12 16.25 -7.96
N LEU A 90 -6.66 17.06 -6.99
CA LEU A 90 -5.28 17.55 -6.91
C LEU A 90 -4.34 16.46 -6.38
N LEU A 91 -4.88 15.59 -5.52
CA LEU A 91 -4.23 14.41 -4.94
C LEU A 91 -5.05 13.16 -5.26
N ASP A 92 -4.36 12.03 -5.39
CA ASP A 92 -4.99 10.76 -5.75
C ASP A 92 -5.77 10.15 -4.57
N GLN A 93 -7.04 9.89 -4.80
CA GLN A 93 -7.94 9.34 -3.77
C GLN A 93 -7.68 7.86 -3.49
N THR A 94 -7.31 7.09 -4.50
CA THR A 94 -7.13 5.64 -4.37
C THR A 94 -5.89 5.31 -3.53
N VAL A 95 -4.78 6.00 -3.80
CA VAL A 95 -3.52 5.86 -3.06
C VAL A 95 -3.66 6.37 -1.63
N PHE A 96 -4.34 7.51 -1.44
CA PHE A 96 -4.57 8.04 -0.10
C PHE A 96 -5.42 7.09 0.76
N ASN A 97 -6.53 6.59 0.23
CA ASN A 97 -7.41 5.71 0.98
C ASN A 97 -6.73 4.37 1.33
N THR A 98 -5.88 3.86 0.44
CA THR A 98 -5.24 2.54 0.61
C THR A 98 -4.01 2.61 1.51
N PHE A 99 -3.17 3.64 1.34
CA PHE A 99 -1.86 3.70 1.99
C PHE A 99 -1.68 4.89 2.94
N GLN A 100 -2.66 5.80 3.06
CA GLN A 100 -2.51 7.09 3.76
C GLN A 100 -1.31 7.88 3.23
N ILE A 101 -1.12 7.86 1.91
CA ILE A 101 -0.04 8.54 1.20
C ILE A 101 -0.62 9.61 0.28
N LEU A 102 0.00 10.78 0.29
CA LEU A 102 -0.31 11.86 -0.64
C LEU A 102 0.61 11.77 -1.84
N THR A 103 0.01 11.58 -3.02
CA THR A 103 0.68 11.62 -4.32
C THR A 103 -0.35 11.98 -5.38
N SER A 104 0.09 12.25 -6.60
CA SER A 104 -0.78 12.41 -7.77
C SER A 104 0.00 12.14 -9.05
N THR A 105 -0.72 11.91 -10.14
CA THR A 105 -0.15 11.77 -11.48
C THR A 105 0.75 12.96 -11.84
N ARG A 106 0.33 14.20 -11.51
CA ARG A 106 1.13 15.41 -11.74
C ARG A 106 2.43 15.37 -10.93
N ILE A 107 2.33 15.07 -9.64
CA ILE A 107 3.50 15.01 -8.74
C ILE A 107 4.53 13.99 -9.24
N GLN A 108 4.07 12.80 -9.63
CA GLN A 108 4.93 11.73 -10.12
C GLN A 108 5.60 12.09 -11.45
N LYS A 109 4.88 12.71 -12.39
CA LYS A 109 5.44 13.20 -13.67
C LYS A 109 6.51 14.26 -13.42
N THR A 110 6.20 15.27 -12.61
CA THR A 110 7.13 16.35 -12.28
C THR A 110 8.41 15.81 -11.64
N TRP A 111 8.29 14.86 -10.71
CA TRP A 111 9.46 14.24 -10.10
C TRP A 111 10.26 13.38 -11.09
N LEU A 112 9.59 12.59 -11.93
CA LEU A 112 10.25 11.77 -12.95
C LEU A 112 11.07 12.66 -13.92
N ASP A 113 10.48 13.77 -14.32
CA ASP A 113 11.08 14.76 -15.20
C ASP A 113 12.28 15.45 -14.55
N ALA A 114 12.13 15.92 -13.32
CA ALA A 114 13.20 16.57 -12.55
C ALA A 114 14.34 15.61 -12.18
N SER A 115 14.06 14.31 -12.07
CA SER A 115 15.02 13.26 -11.72
C SER A 115 15.53 12.48 -12.94
N ARG A 116 15.22 12.89 -14.18
CA ARG A 116 15.60 12.16 -15.42
C ARG A 116 17.09 11.80 -15.49
N LYS A 117 17.97 12.69 -15.04
CA LYS A 117 19.44 12.50 -15.08
C LYS A 117 20.00 11.62 -13.96
N ARG A 118 19.20 11.26 -12.94
CA ARG A 118 19.63 10.42 -11.82
C ARG A 118 19.59 8.94 -12.21
N LYS A 119 20.67 8.21 -11.92
CA LYS A 119 20.79 6.77 -12.24
C LYS A 119 20.30 5.86 -11.10
N ASP A 120 20.07 6.43 -9.92
CA ASP A 120 19.79 5.77 -8.64
C ASP A 120 18.35 6.03 -8.15
N ARG A 121 17.39 6.16 -9.07
CA ARG A 121 15.98 6.38 -8.72
C ARG A 121 15.35 5.12 -8.13
N ILE A 122 14.77 5.25 -6.94
CA ILE A 122 13.97 4.19 -6.32
C ILE A 122 12.48 4.51 -6.55
N ILE A 123 11.80 3.68 -7.33
CA ILE A 123 10.36 3.78 -7.58
C ILE A 123 9.67 2.62 -6.85
N ASP A 124 8.73 2.95 -5.97
CA ASP A 124 7.87 1.95 -5.35
C ASP A 124 6.65 1.73 -6.24
N SER A 125 6.61 0.55 -6.87
CA SER A 125 5.53 0.13 -7.78
C SER A 125 4.15 0.11 -7.12
N LYS A 126 4.04 0.09 -5.78
CA LYS A 126 2.76 0.03 -5.07
C LYS A 126 1.99 1.35 -5.08
N ILE A 127 2.71 2.46 -5.11
CA ILE A 127 2.16 3.82 -5.03
C ILE A 127 2.28 4.57 -6.37
N TRP A 128 2.92 3.95 -7.35
CA TRP A 128 3.12 4.51 -8.68
C TRP A 128 1.84 4.41 -9.51
N ILE A 129 1.31 5.57 -9.94
CA ILE A 129 0.02 5.70 -10.64
C ILE A 129 0.22 5.74 -12.15
N LEU A 130 1.34 6.27 -12.62
CA LEU A 130 1.58 6.44 -14.05
C LEU A 130 1.67 5.07 -14.74
N GLU A 131 0.77 4.83 -15.69
CA GLU A 131 0.90 3.72 -16.63
C GLU A 131 2.20 3.89 -17.41
N VAL A 132 2.97 2.81 -17.51
CA VAL A 132 4.19 2.77 -18.32
C VAL A 132 3.79 2.68 -19.80
N ASN A 133 3.28 3.78 -20.35
CA ASN A 133 3.03 3.95 -21.77
C ASN A 133 3.63 5.30 -22.19
N ASP A 134 4.93 5.29 -22.48
CA ASP A 134 5.56 5.97 -23.62
C ASP A 134 7.08 5.94 -23.49
N GLY A 135 7.72 5.17 -24.39
CA GLY A 135 8.88 5.65 -25.14
C GLY A 135 10.21 5.93 -24.42
N LEU A 136 10.41 5.59 -23.15
CA LEU A 136 11.74 5.64 -22.55
C LEU A 136 12.43 4.30 -22.77
N LYS A 137 13.36 4.26 -23.74
CA LYS A 137 14.48 3.30 -23.72
C LYS A 137 15.20 3.48 -22.38
N ALA A 138 14.82 2.69 -21.40
CA ALA A 138 15.58 2.42 -20.20
C ALA A 138 16.39 1.15 -20.43
N GLU A 139 17.33 1.21 -21.38
CA GLU A 139 18.53 0.42 -21.23
C GLU A 139 19.27 0.98 -20.01
N GLU A 140 19.66 0.06 -19.11
CA GLU A 140 20.48 0.29 -17.92
C GLU A 140 19.79 0.84 -16.67
N THR A 141 18.96 0.03 -16.00
CA THR A 141 19.17 -0.25 -14.56
C THR A 141 18.63 -1.62 -14.12
N THR A 142 18.87 -2.68 -14.88
CA THR A 142 18.82 -4.06 -14.39
C THR A 142 20.18 -4.46 -13.83
N LYS A 143 20.55 -4.01 -12.63
CA LYS A 143 21.57 -4.70 -11.79
C LYS A 143 21.31 -4.44 -10.31
N GLN A 144 20.36 -5.19 -9.75
CA GLN A 144 20.47 -5.95 -8.48
C GLN A 144 19.09 -6.56 -8.15
N ALA A 145 18.68 -7.53 -8.98
CA ALA A 145 17.64 -8.50 -8.67
C ALA A 145 17.88 -9.80 -9.45
N GLU A 146 19.14 -10.20 -9.64
CA GLU A 146 19.50 -11.53 -10.13
C GLU A 146 19.74 -12.47 -8.95
N VAL A 147 18.69 -12.74 -8.18
CA VAL A 147 18.53 -14.02 -7.49
C VAL A 147 17.02 -14.20 -7.37
N ILE A 148 16.49 -15.33 -7.86
CA ILE A 148 15.10 -15.86 -7.77
C ILE A 148 14.36 -16.02 -9.13
N ASP A 149 15.02 -15.91 -10.29
CA ASP A 149 14.42 -16.27 -11.60
C ASP A 149 14.98 -17.56 -12.22
N LYS A 150 15.22 -18.59 -11.40
CA LYS A 150 15.65 -19.92 -11.88
C LYS A 150 14.81 -21.11 -11.41
N VAL A 151 13.53 -20.92 -11.07
CA VAL A 151 12.67 -22.04 -10.62
C VAL A 151 11.32 -22.18 -11.36
N ASN A 152 10.84 -21.18 -12.10
CA ASN A 152 9.48 -21.28 -12.66
C ASN A 152 9.39 -21.68 -14.14
N GLU A 153 10.50 -21.97 -14.82
CA GLU A 153 10.50 -22.46 -16.22
C GLU A 153 10.03 -23.92 -16.39
N SER A 154 9.63 -24.60 -15.31
CA SER A 154 9.26 -26.01 -15.35
C SER A 154 8.04 -26.32 -14.50
N ARG A 155 6.84 -25.96 -15.00
CA ARG A 155 5.46 -26.42 -14.65
C ARG A 155 4.50 -25.32 -15.13
N VAL A 156 3.66 -25.38 -16.17
CA VAL A 156 2.79 -26.40 -16.82
C VAL A 156 2.32 -25.66 -18.09
N LYS A 157 2.56 -25.98 -19.37
CA LYS A 157 2.33 -27.21 -20.15
C LYS A 157 1.06 -27.97 -19.78
N GLU A 158 -0.08 -27.31 -20.02
CA GLU A 158 -1.45 -27.81 -20.27
C GLU A 158 -2.36 -26.59 -20.02
N ILE A 159 -2.87 -25.92 -21.06
CA ILE A 159 -4.17 -26.21 -21.67
C ILE A 159 -4.09 -25.90 -23.17
N LYS A 160 -4.49 -26.88 -23.98
CA LYS A 160 -4.59 -26.80 -25.44
C LYS A 160 -5.75 -25.89 -25.87
N GLU A 161 -5.48 -25.14 -26.93
CA GLU A 161 -6.37 -24.75 -28.02
C GLU A 161 -7.87 -24.59 -27.70
N GLU A 162 -8.31 -23.34 -27.58
CA GLU A 162 -9.57 -22.94 -28.22
C GLU A 162 -9.38 -21.59 -28.91
N LYS A 163 -9.66 -21.62 -30.21
CA LYS A 163 -9.47 -20.56 -31.20
C LYS A 163 -10.65 -19.58 -31.05
N ILE A 164 -10.40 -18.34 -30.61
CA ILE A 164 -11.42 -17.29 -30.69
C ILE A 164 -10.85 -16.13 -31.49
N VAL A 165 -11.47 -15.94 -32.65
CA VAL A 165 -11.24 -14.89 -33.64
C VAL A 165 -11.60 -13.54 -33.00
N VAL A 166 -10.69 -12.56 -33.14
CA VAL A 166 -10.93 -11.15 -32.81
C VAL A 166 -11.87 -10.57 -33.87
N PRO A 167 -13.03 -9.97 -33.52
CA PRO A 167 -13.67 -9.02 -34.40
C PRO A 167 -13.28 -7.59 -33.99
N GLU A 168 -12.93 -6.88 -35.05
CA GLU A 168 -12.63 -5.48 -35.24
C GLU A 168 -13.65 -4.53 -34.59
N ALA A 169 -13.15 -3.37 -34.15
CA ALA A 169 -13.87 -2.35 -33.41
C ALA A 169 -15.03 -1.73 -34.21
N VAL A 170 -16.21 -1.68 -33.60
CA VAL A 170 -17.36 -0.86 -34.03
C VAL A 170 -17.89 -0.09 -32.80
N PRO A 171 -18.31 1.19 -32.92
CA PRO A 171 -18.51 2.08 -31.78
C PRO A 171 -19.77 1.73 -30.96
N LEU A 172 -19.67 1.87 -29.64
CA LEU A 172 -20.75 1.61 -28.67
C LEU A 172 -21.92 2.60 -28.82
N PRO A 173 -23.19 2.13 -28.82
CA PRO A 173 -24.38 2.94 -28.53
C PRO A 173 -24.64 3.09 -27.01
N PRO A 174 -25.42 4.10 -26.57
CA PRO A 174 -25.63 4.50 -25.16
C PRO A 174 -26.58 3.57 -24.35
N PRO A 175 -26.69 3.73 -23.00
CA PRO A 175 -26.70 2.62 -22.05
C PRO A 175 -28.06 1.95 -21.88
N SER A 176 -28.09 0.63 -21.97
CA SER A 176 -29.22 -0.21 -21.58
C SER A 176 -28.77 -1.31 -20.62
N LYS A 177 -29.35 -1.34 -19.41
CA LYS A 177 -29.30 -2.39 -18.37
C LYS A 177 -28.19 -3.45 -18.56
N ASP A 178 -27.07 -3.29 -17.84
CA ASP A 178 -25.94 -4.24 -17.80
C ASP A 178 -26.41 -5.72 -17.90
N SER A 179 -25.97 -6.40 -18.96
CA SER A 179 -26.23 -7.83 -19.19
C SER A 179 -25.63 -8.68 -18.05
N LEU A 180 -26.21 -9.86 -17.80
CA LEU A 180 -25.71 -10.76 -16.75
C LEU A 180 -24.24 -11.13 -16.97
N GLU A 181 -23.84 -11.31 -18.24
CA GLU A 181 -22.48 -11.65 -18.64
C GLU A 181 -21.49 -10.51 -18.36
N GLU A 182 -21.89 -9.26 -18.59
CA GLU A 182 -21.06 -8.07 -18.28
C GLU A 182 -20.83 -7.94 -16.77
N LYS A 183 -21.84 -8.24 -15.95
CA LYS A 183 -21.70 -8.24 -14.49
C LYS A 183 -20.74 -9.32 -14.00
N GLN A 184 -20.71 -10.48 -14.66
CA GLN A 184 -19.77 -11.56 -14.37
C GLN A 184 -18.34 -11.19 -14.78
N GLN A 185 -18.16 -10.57 -15.95
CA GLN A 185 -16.84 -10.07 -16.38
C GLN A 185 -16.31 -8.98 -15.44
N LYS A 186 -17.15 -8.02 -15.05
CA LYS A 186 -16.80 -7.00 -14.03
C LYS A 186 -16.44 -7.64 -12.68
N MET A 187 -17.04 -8.77 -12.32
CA MET A 187 -16.66 -9.51 -11.10
C MET A 187 -15.25 -10.10 -11.21
N LEU A 188 -14.90 -10.71 -12.36
CA LEU A 188 -13.57 -11.29 -12.57
C LEU A 188 -12.46 -10.22 -12.51
N VAL A 189 -12.71 -9.04 -13.07
CA VAL A 189 -11.77 -7.90 -12.98
C VAL A 189 -11.55 -7.49 -11.52
N ARG A 190 -12.64 -7.37 -10.74
CA ARG A 190 -12.56 -7.03 -9.30
C ARG A 190 -11.91 -8.15 -8.48
N GLN A 191 -12.12 -9.42 -8.85
CA GLN A 191 -11.46 -10.55 -8.22
C GLN A 191 -9.95 -10.51 -8.41
N LYS A 192 -9.48 -10.11 -9.59
CA LYS A 192 -8.05 -9.89 -9.86
C LYS A 192 -7.49 -8.75 -9.00
N GLN A 193 -8.18 -7.60 -8.94
CA GLN A 193 -7.80 -6.48 -8.08
C GLN A 193 -7.75 -6.87 -6.60
N PHE A 194 -8.69 -7.71 -6.16
CA PHE A 194 -8.72 -8.25 -4.80
C PHE A 194 -7.51 -9.16 -4.52
N TYR A 195 -7.14 -10.03 -5.45
CA TYR A 195 -5.92 -10.84 -5.34
C TYR A 195 -4.67 -9.97 -5.23
N ASP A 196 -4.54 -8.95 -6.08
CA ASP A 196 -3.41 -8.03 -6.07
C ASP A 196 -3.30 -7.28 -4.74
N SER A 197 -4.44 -6.86 -4.18
CA SER A 197 -4.48 -6.22 -2.85
C SER A 197 -3.99 -7.14 -1.72
N ILE A 198 -4.31 -8.44 -1.77
CA ILE A 198 -3.85 -9.45 -0.80
C ILE A 198 -2.36 -9.76 -1.00
N ALA A 199 -1.89 -9.78 -2.25
CA ALA A 199 -0.49 -10.03 -2.59
C ALA A 199 0.47 -9.02 -1.93
N LEU A 200 -0.01 -7.79 -1.64
CA LEU A 200 0.76 -6.77 -0.90
C LEU A 200 1.20 -7.22 0.50
N PHE A 201 0.47 -8.17 1.09
CA PHE A 201 0.64 -8.64 2.46
C PHE A 201 1.47 -9.94 2.58
N VAL A 202 1.99 -10.48 1.46
CA VAL A 202 2.76 -11.73 1.41
C VAL A 202 4.06 -11.70 2.23
N LYS A 203 4.59 -10.51 2.54
CA LYS A 203 5.75 -10.34 3.44
C LYS A 203 5.37 -10.35 4.93
N GLN A 204 4.13 -10.05 5.26
CA GLN A 204 3.65 -9.90 6.64
C GLN A 204 2.96 -11.15 7.16
N TYR A 205 2.31 -11.92 6.28
CA TYR A 205 1.58 -13.12 6.64
C TYR A 205 2.03 -14.33 5.83
N SER A 206 1.76 -15.53 6.35
CA SER A 206 2.09 -16.77 5.66
C SER A 206 1.32 -16.88 4.34
N LYS A 207 1.98 -17.44 3.30
CA LYS A 207 1.35 -17.66 1.99
C LYS A 207 0.11 -18.56 2.09
N GLU A 208 0.10 -19.48 3.06
CA GLU A 208 -1.00 -20.40 3.30
C GLU A 208 -2.22 -19.69 3.89
N MET A 209 -2.01 -18.82 4.88
CA MET A 209 -3.08 -18.01 5.46
C MET A 209 -3.70 -17.10 4.40
N LEU A 210 -2.89 -16.40 3.61
CA LEU A 210 -3.36 -15.49 2.57
C LEU A 210 -4.13 -16.21 1.46
N ARG A 211 -3.70 -17.42 1.08
CA ARG A 211 -4.45 -18.27 0.13
C ARG A 211 -5.79 -18.68 0.71
N ALA A 212 -5.83 -19.14 1.96
CA ALA A 212 -7.08 -19.52 2.63
C ALA A 212 -8.03 -18.33 2.77
N PHE A 213 -7.51 -17.16 3.13
CA PHE A 213 -8.25 -15.90 3.20
C PHE A 213 -8.82 -15.52 1.83
N TYR A 214 -8.00 -15.53 0.77
CA TYR A 214 -8.45 -15.23 -0.59
C TYR A 214 -9.56 -16.18 -1.04
N THR A 215 -9.39 -17.49 -0.89
CA THR A 215 -10.40 -18.48 -1.29
C THR A 215 -11.72 -18.25 -0.57
N HIS A 216 -11.70 -17.92 0.73
CA HIS A 216 -12.92 -17.69 1.49
C HIS A 216 -13.65 -16.41 1.06
N TRP A 217 -12.92 -15.32 0.83
CA TRP A 217 -13.52 -14.01 0.58
C TRP A 217 -13.79 -13.71 -0.90
N SER A 218 -13.14 -14.44 -1.81
CA SER A 218 -13.41 -14.40 -3.26
C SER A 218 -14.50 -15.38 -3.70
N GLU A 219 -15.15 -16.08 -2.76
CA GLU A 219 -16.27 -16.98 -3.03
C GLU A 219 -17.39 -16.22 -3.76
N PRO A 220 -17.76 -16.63 -5.00
CA PRO A 220 -18.76 -15.93 -5.77
C PRO A 220 -20.17 -16.20 -5.24
N ASN A 221 -21.05 -15.22 -5.40
CA ASN A 221 -22.47 -15.40 -5.14
C ASN A 221 -23.14 -16.32 -6.19
N ARG A 222 -24.39 -16.74 -5.95
CA ARG A 222 -25.12 -17.69 -6.82
C ARG A 222 -25.19 -17.25 -8.29
N SER A 223 -25.18 -15.94 -8.57
CA SER A 223 -25.21 -15.37 -9.92
C SER A 223 -23.82 -15.08 -10.51
N LYS A 224 -22.74 -15.32 -9.76
CA LYS A 224 -21.34 -15.00 -10.11
C LYS A 224 -21.09 -13.53 -10.45
N THR A 225 -21.88 -12.62 -9.88
CA THR A 225 -21.78 -11.18 -10.14
C THR A 225 -21.06 -10.41 -9.02
N LYS A 226 -20.93 -11.00 -7.84
CA LYS A 226 -20.27 -10.40 -6.67
C LYS A 226 -19.51 -11.46 -5.88
N MET A 227 -18.42 -11.04 -5.24
CA MET A 227 -17.68 -11.86 -4.28
C MET A 227 -18.25 -11.70 -2.88
N LYS A 228 -17.94 -12.65 -1.99
CA LYS A 228 -18.37 -12.63 -0.58
C LYS A 228 -17.97 -11.35 0.16
N CYS A 229 -16.77 -10.83 -0.06
CA CYS A 229 -16.33 -9.57 0.53
C CYS A 229 -17.18 -8.35 0.13
N GLU A 230 -17.78 -8.36 -1.06
CA GLU A 230 -18.63 -7.27 -1.58
C GLU A 230 -20.08 -7.34 -1.05
N MET A 231 -20.43 -8.43 -0.37
CA MET A 231 -21.76 -8.63 0.22
C MET A 231 -21.79 -8.23 1.70
N GLU A 232 -20.67 -7.86 2.29
CA GLU A 232 -20.59 -7.35 3.66
C GLU A 232 -20.92 -5.85 3.68
N ASP A 233 -21.70 -5.41 4.67
CA ASP A 233 -22.06 -3.99 4.84
C ASP A 233 -20.84 -3.09 5.11
N THR A 234 -19.78 -3.66 5.69
CA THR A 234 -18.50 -2.99 5.94
C THR A 234 -17.33 -3.91 5.60
N TRP A 235 -16.37 -3.36 4.85
CA TRP A 235 -15.20 -4.10 4.40
C TRP A 235 -13.92 -3.29 4.61
N ASP A 236 -13.02 -3.84 5.43
CA ASP A 236 -11.65 -3.35 5.60
C ASP A 236 -10.71 -4.56 5.51
N LEU A 237 -9.89 -4.59 4.46
CA LEU A 237 -8.99 -5.69 4.14
C LEU A 237 -7.98 -5.96 5.27
N SER A 238 -7.38 -4.89 5.80
CA SER A 238 -6.34 -4.96 6.84
C SER A 238 -6.92 -5.49 8.16
N LEU A 239 -8.07 -4.97 8.58
CA LEU A 239 -8.76 -5.44 9.79
C LEU A 239 -9.23 -6.88 9.65
N ARG A 240 -9.70 -7.29 8.47
CA ARG A 240 -10.11 -8.68 8.20
C ARG A 240 -8.92 -9.63 8.22
N LEU A 241 -7.76 -9.24 7.66
CA LEU A 241 -6.53 -10.02 7.74
C LEU A 241 -6.04 -10.18 9.18
N ILE A 242 -6.03 -9.10 9.98
CA ILE A 242 -5.67 -9.17 11.42
C ILE A 242 -6.62 -10.09 12.19
N LYS A 243 -7.93 -9.99 11.95
CA LYS A 243 -8.93 -10.86 12.58
C LYS A 243 -8.76 -12.32 12.16
N TRP A 244 -8.49 -12.55 10.88
CA TRP A 244 -8.28 -13.89 10.32
C TRP A 244 -7.03 -14.55 10.88
N GLU A 245 -5.91 -13.82 10.96
CA GLU A 245 -4.68 -14.28 11.61
C GLU A 245 -4.93 -14.63 13.08
N LYS A 246 -5.59 -13.76 13.84
CA LYS A 246 -5.95 -14.03 15.24
C LYS A 246 -6.81 -15.30 15.37
N ASN A 247 -7.70 -15.55 14.43
CA ASN A 247 -8.52 -16.75 14.42
C ASN A 247 -7.69 -17.99 14.09
N GLU A 248 -6.82 -17.92 13.08
CA GLU A 248 -5.89 -19.00 12.70
C GLU A 248 -4.94 -19.35 13.86
N GLN A 249 -4.38 -18.37 14.56
CA GLN A 249 -3.56 -18.59 15.76
C GLN A 249 -4.33 -19.28 16.88
N ARG A 250 -5.63 -19.02 17.02
CA ARG A 250 -6.50 -19.71 18.01
C ARG A 250 -6.73 -21.16 17.62
N PHE A 251 -6.93 -21.45 16.34
CA PHE A 251 -7.05 -22.83 15.85
C PHE A 251 -5.71 -23.59 15.87
N SER A 252 -4.59 -22.91 15.63
CA SER A 252 -3.23 -23.49 15.75
C SER A 252 -2.85 -23.76 17.20
N LYS A 253 -3.19 -22.88 18.15
CA LYS A 253 -3.05 -23.15 19.59
C LYS A 253 -3.95 -24.30 20.06
N GLY A 254 -5.12 -24.47 19.45
CA GLY A 254 -5.98 -25.64 19.66
C GLY A 254 -5.37 -26.96 19.19
N LYS A 255 -4.49 -26.93 18.16
CA LYS A 255 -3.75 -28.10 17.67
C LYS A 255 -2.51 -28.43 18.53
N ILE A 256 -1.84 -27.44 19.11
CA ILE A 256 -0.72 -27.67 20.05
C ILE A 256 -1.23 -28.30 21.35
N ASN A 257 -2.45 -27.99 21.78
CA ASN A 257 -3.08 -28.59 22.97
C ASN A 257 -3.68 -29.99 22.75
N GLN A 258 -3.42 -30.64 21.61
CA GLN A 258 -3.82 -32.04 21.39
C GLN A 258 -2.66 -33.03 21.19
N ASN A 259 -1.40 -32.57 21.23
CA ASN A 259 -0.23 -33.47 21.23
C ASN A 259 0.66 -33.20 22.46
N GLU A 260 0.38 -33.97 23.51
CA GLU A 260 1.15 -34.34 24.72
C GLU A 260 1.98 -33.30 25.52
N PRO A 261 1.90 -33.34 26.88
CA PRO A 261 2.72 -32.52 27.76
C PRO A 261 4.16 -33.05 27.84
N GLY A 262 5.12 -32.23 27.40
CA GLY A 262 6.54 -32.48 27.64
C GLY A 262 6.84 -32.52 29.14
N GLN A 263 7.23 -33.70 29.63
CA GLN A 263 7.73 -33.91 30.98
C GLN A 263 9.00 -33.07 31.19
N ILE A 264 8.98 -32.22 32.20
CA ILE A 264 10.20 -31.66 32.78
C ILE A 264 10.97 -32.84 33.36
N THR A 265 12.12 -33.18 32.80
CA THR A 265 12.98 -34.26 33.35
C THR A 265 13.39 -33.89 34.77
N GLU A 266 13.41 -34.88 35.69
CA GLU A 266 13.78 -34.68 37.10
C GLU A 266 15.15 -33.98 37.26
N GLU A 267 16.07 -34.19 36.32
CA GLU A 267 17.35 -33.48 36.22
C GLU A 267 17.19 -31.94 36.10
N GLN A 268 16.23 -31.46 35.31
CA GLN A 268 15.98 -30.03 35.14
C GLN A 268 15.35 -29.41 36.38
N LEU A 269 14.56 -30.20 37.13
CA LEU A 269 13.98 -29.77 38.41
C LEU A 269 15.03 -29.75 39.53
N GLN A 270 15.94 -30.73 39.56
CA GLN A 270 17.06 -30.77 40.51
C GLN A 270 18.07 -29.64 40.23
N ALA A 271 18.35 -29.34 38.96
CA ALA A 271 19.22 -28.23 38.58
C ALA A 271 18.65 -26.87 39.04
N LYS A 272 17.32 -26.66 38.90
CA LYS A 272 16.67 -25.44 39.41
C LYS A 272 16.75 -25.31 40.93
N ARG A 273 16.49 -26.40 41.67
CA ARG A 273 16.59 -26.40 43.15
C ARG A 273 18.02 -26.16 43.64
N ALA A 274 19.01 -26.73 42.96
CA ALA A 274 20.42 -26.52 43.30
C ALA A 274 20.87 -25.06 43.08
N ILE A 275 20.34 -24.39 42.06
CA ILE A 275 20.61 -22.97 41.81
C ILE A 275 19.95 -22.11 42.90
N GLU A 276 18.70 -22.39 43.26
CA GLU A 276 17.99 -21.66 44.33
C GLU A 276 18.70 -21.80 45.69
N ASP A 277 19.12 -23.00 46.09
CA ASP A 277 19.86 -23.21 47.34
C ASP A 277 21.23 -22.50 47.35
N ARG A 278 21.88 -22.41 46.18
CA ARG A 278 23.15 -21.68 46.04
C ARG A 278 22.94 -20.17 46.21
N THR A 279 21.85 -19.62 45.68
CA THR A 279 21.51 -18.20 45.84
C THR A 279 21.12 -17.85 47.29
N ARG A 280 20.41 -18.75 47.99
CA ARG A 280 20.08 -18.56 49.43
C ARG A 280 21.30 -18.58 50.33
N ARG A 281 22.29 -19.43 50.04
CA ARG A 281 23.55 -19.47 50.82
C ARG A 281 24.41 -18.23 50.62
N ILE A 282 24.40 -17.64 49.42
CA ILE A 282 25.10 -16.38 49.14
C ILE A 282 24.42 -15.22 49.89
N ALA A 283 23.08 -15.16 49.87
CA ALA A 283 22.32 -14.13 50.57
C ALA A 283 22.48 -14.16 52.11
N ASN A 284 22.69 -15.33 52.72
CA ASN A 284 22.85 -15.47 54.17
C ASN A 284 24.29 -15.27 54.66
N ASN A 285 25.29 -15.19 53.78
CA ASN A 285 26.70 -15.03 54.15
C ASN A 285 27.19 -13.56 54.00
N GLU A 286 26.31 -12.67 53.52
CA GLU A 286 26.56 -11.23 53.37
C GLU A 286 25.77 -10.39 54.42
N SER A 287 25.36 -11.00 55.55
CA SER A 287 24.75 -10.33 56.71
C SER A 287 25.53 -10.58 57.99
#